data_AF-A0A443LEQ9-F1
#
_entry.id   AF-A0A443LEQ9-F1
#
_cell.length_a   1.000
_cell.length_b   1.000
_cell.length_c   1.000
_cell.angle_alpha   90.00
_cell.angle_beta   90.00
_cell.angle_gamma   90.00
#
_symmetry.space_group_name_H-M   'P 1'
#
loop_
_entity.id
_entity.type
_entity.pdbx_description
1 polymer ?
#
loop_
_entity_poly.entity_id
_entity_poly.type
_entity_poly.pdbx_seq_one_letter_code
_entity_poly.pdbx_strand_id
1 'polypeptide(L)'
;MRRPLFAFLPAVLLAACAAGPLPPANPSRVTLLSDTLAVHFFDGSVCRADIRQAPSGRFADCPQAMDYAVVVHHPALAANTPLAPLFEPYATITLDRPADGRHWVWQTPQPGEGTHRSTPTSAIHYF
;
A
#
# COMPACT_ATOMS: atom_id res chain seq x y z
N MET A 1 32.03 -14.58 -52.52
CA MET A 1 31.25 -13.60 -51.73
C MET A 1 30.71 -14.30 -50.50
N ARG A 2 31.34 -14.15 -49.33
CA ARG A 2 30.90 -14.76 -48.06
C ARG A 2 30.34 -13.65 -47.17
N ARG A 3 29.02 -13.62 -46.98
CA ARG A 3 28.33 -12.68 -46.09
C ARG A 3 28.42 -13.20 -44.64
N PRO A 4 28.96 -12.44 -43.68
CA PRO A 4 28.94 -12.82 -42.27
C PRO A 4 27.58 -12.46 -41.67
N LEU A 5 26.71 -13.46 -41.53
CA LEU A 5 25.35 -13.35 -40.99
C LEU A 5 25.28 -13.78 -39.51
N PHE A 6 26.30 -13.44 -38.71
CA PHE A 6 26.44 -13.97 -37.34
C PHE A 6 26.66 -12.91 -36.25
N ALA A 7 26.42 -11.62 -36.54
CA ALA A 7 26.67 -10.54 -35.58
C ALA A 7 25.43 -10.07 -34.78
N PHE A 8 24.22 -10.59 -35.06
CA PHE A 8 22.97 -10.06 -34.47
C PHE A 8 22.40 -10.86 -33.28
N LEU A 9 22.96 -12.02 -32.93
CA LEU A 9 22.47 -12.83 -31.81
C LEU A 9 22.57 -12.16 -30.40
N PRO A 10 23.60 -11.37 -30.05
CA PRO A 10 23.74 -10.91 -28.67
C PRO A 10 22.73 -9.82 -28.30
N ALA A 11 22.22 -9.04 -29.27
CA ALA A 11 21.26 -7.97 -29.02
C ALA A 11 19.86 -8.49 -28.63
N VAL A 12 19.47 -9.66 -29.15
CA VAL A 12 18.16 -10.28 -28.85
C VAL A 12 18.10 -10.84 -27.43
N LEU A 13 19.23 -11.34 -26.91
CA LEU A 13 19.31 -11.87 -25.54
C LEU A 13 19.22 -10.76 -24.48
N LEU A 14 19.68 -9.54 -24.78
CA LEU A 14 19.60 -8.40 -23.86
C LEU A 14 18.17 -7.82 -23.78
N ALA A 15 17.40 -7.86 -24.87
CA ALA A 15 16.02 -7.36 -24.88
C ALA A 15 15.07 -8.25 -24.05
N ALA A 16 15.37 -9.54 -23.89
CA ALA A 16 14.56 -10.48 -23.11
C ALA A 16 14.58 -10.18 -21.59
N CYS A 17 15.63 -9.56 -21.06
CA CYS A 17 15.71 -9.20 -19.65
C CYS A 17 14.83 -8.00 -19.25
N ALA A 18 14.46 -7.14 -20.20
CA ALA A 18 13.64 -5.95 -19.91
C ALA A 18 12.13 -6.22 -19.95
N ALA A 19 11.71 -7.40 -20.44
CA ALA A 19 10.30 -7.76 -20.61
C ALA A 19 9.74 -8.64 -19.48
N GLY A 20 10.51 -8.87 -18.42
CA GLY A 20 10.03 -9.60 -17.24
C GLY A 20 8.99 -8.79 -16.46
N PRO A 21 8.01 -9.44 -15.81
CA PRO A 21 7.09 -8.75 -14.91
C PRO A 21 7.90 -8.09 -13.79
N LEU A 22 7.63 -6.81 -13.53
CA LEU A 22 8.21 -6.11 -12.38
C LEU A 22 7.83 -6.84 -11.09
N PRO A 23 8.75 -6.93 -10.11
CA PRO A 23 8.44 -7.55 -8.84
C PRO A 23 7.31 -6.77 -8.13
N PRO A 24 6.43 -7.46 -7.38
CA PRO A 24 5.34 -6.81 -6.67
C PRO A 24 5.88 -5.78 -5.66
N ALA A 25 5.35 -4.57 -5.72
CA ALA A 25 5.82 -3.44 -4.93
C ALA A 25 5.30 -3.55 -3.50
N ASN A 26 6.14 -3.13 -2.54
CA ASN A 26 5.76 -3.12 -1.13
C ASN A 26 4.86 -1.92 -0.82
N PRO A 27 3.90 -2.08 0.11
CA PRO A 27 3.15 -0.95 0.63
C PRO A 27 4.11 0.00 1.38
N SER A 28 3.97 1.29 1.13
CA SER A 28 4.78 2.37 1.70
C SER A 28 3.98 3.24 2.67
N ARG A 29 2.69 3.44 2.40
CA ARG A 29 1.77 4.22 3.24
C ARG A 29 0.36 3.67 3.12
N VAL A 30 -0.37 3.70 4.24
CA VAL A 30 -1.79 3.38 4.30
C VAL A 30 -2.53 4.58 4.86
N THR A 31 -3.62 4.96 4.22
CA THR A 31 -4.52 6.00 4.71
C THR A 31 -5.94 5.45 4.74
N LEU A 32 -6.68 5.80 5.79
CA LEU A 32 -8.09 5.51 5.91
C LEU A 32 -8.81 6.83 6.15
N LEU A 33 -9.48 7.34 5.11
CA LEU A 33 -10.23 8.59 5.20
C LEU A 33 -11.72 8.27 5.11
N SER A 34 -12.43 8.50 6.21
CA SER A 34 -13.82 8.09 6.38
C SER A 34 -13.98 6.60 6.07
N ASP A 35 -14.47 6.28 4.88
CA ASP A 35 -14.79 4.91 4.44
C ASP A 35 -13.90 4.42 3.30
N THR A 36 -12.90 5.22 2.90
CA THR A 36 -11.99 4.86 1.81
C THR A 36 -10.63 4.46 2.35
N LEU A 37 -10.28 3.19 2.16
CA LEU A 37 -8.92 2.70 2.33
C LEU A 37 -8.11 3.03 1.08
N ALA A 38 -6.94 3.63 1.26
CA ALA A 38 -5.97 3.86 0.20
C ALA A 38 -4.58 3.37 0.63
N VAL A 39 -4.03 2.46 -0.15
CA VAL A 39 -2.68 1.89 0.02
C VAL A 39 -1.79 2.41 -1.08
N HIS A 40 -0.72 3.10 -0.70
CA HIS A 40 0.33 3.57 -1.59
C HIS A 40 1.47 2.56 -1.59
N PHE A 41 2.05 2.33 -2.76
CA PHE A 41 3.17 1.40 -2.94
C PHE A 41 4.43 2.14 -3.36
N PHE A 42 5.61 1.51 -3.19
CA PHE A 42 6.90 2.11 -3.56
C PHE A 42 7.09 2.31 -5.07
N ASP A 43 6.31 1.61 -5.91
CA ASP A 43 6.29 1.83 -7.36
C ASP A 43 5.42 3.02 -7.78
N GLY A 44 4.78 3.70 -6.81
CA GLY A 44 3.89 4.83 -7.04
C GLY A 44 2.44 4.45 -7.34
N SER A 45 2.12 3.17 -7.46
CA SER A 45 0.74 2.72 -7.58
C SER A 45 -0.06 2.99 -6.30
N VAL A 46 -1.37 3.21 -6.45
CA VAL A 46 -2.29 3.45 -5.33
C VAL A 46 -3.53 2.61 -5.52
N CYS A 47 -3.80 1.74 -4.56
CA CYS A 47 -4.97 0.87 -4.58
C CYS A 47 -5.98 1.29 -3.52
N ARG A 48 -7.25 1.27 -3.90
CA ARG A 48 -8.34 1.83 -3.08
C ARG A 48 -9.47 0.83 -2.90
N ALA A 49 -10.11 0.90 -1.75
CA ALA A 49 -11.30 0.14 -1.43
C ALA A 49 -12.28 0.98 -0.61
N ASP A 50 -13.58 0.80 -0.87
CA ASP A 50 -14.65 1.31 -0.03
C ASP A 50 -14.96 0.27 1.06
N ILE A 51 -14.54 0.58 2.29
CA ILE A 51 -14.66 -0.35 3.42
C ILE A 51 -16.08 -0.45 3.97
N ARG A 52 -16.98 0.46 3.59
CA ARG A 52 -18.41 0.32 3.93
C ARG A 52 -19.09 -0.74 3.10
N GLN A 53 -18.64 -0.93 1.86
CA GLN A 53 -19.16 -2.00 1.00
C GLN A 53 -18.48 -3.33 1.29
N ALA A 54 -17.15 -3.31 1.45
CA ALA A 54 -16.35 -4.49 1.70
C ALA A 54 -15.24 -4.16 2.72
N PRO A 55 -15.41 -4.51 4.01
CA PRO A 55 -14.38 -4.24 5.02
C PRO A 55 -13.14 -5.14 4.85
N SER A 56 -13.24 -6.17 4.01
CA SER A 56 -12.13 -7.02 3.60
C SER A 56 -12.34 -7.55 2.18
N GLY A 57 -11.25 -7.95 1.54
CA GLY A 57 -11.28 -8.56 0.22
C GLY A 57 -9.99 -8.31 -0.54
N ARG A 58 -10.05 -8.45 -1.87
CA ARG A 58 -8.95 -8.10 -2.77
C ARG A 58 -9.21 -6.73 -3.39
N PHE A 59 -8.17 -5.91 -3.56
CA PHE A 59 -8.35 -4.64 -4.27
C PHE A 59 -8.79 -4.87 -5.72
N ALA A 60 -9.89 -4.22 -6.12
CA ALA A 60 -10.34 -4.19 -7.50
C ALA A 60 -9.43 -3.26 -8.33
N ASP A 61 -9.17 -3.64 -9.59
CA ASP A 61 -8.43 -2.84 -10.57
C ASP A 61 -7.07 -2.30 -10.07
N CYS A 62 -6.43 -3.07 -9.18
CA CYS A 62 -5.16 -2.73 -8.57
C CYS A 62 -3.99 -3.44 -9.28
N PRO A 63 -2.93 -2.72 -9.71
CA PRO A 63 -1.74 -3.34 -10.29
C PRO A 63 -1.02 -4.31 -9.35
N GLN A 64 -1.19 -4.13 -8.03
CA GLN A 64 -0.61 -4.95 -6.99
C GLN A 64 -1.63 -5.98 -6.51
N ALA A 65 -1.38 -7.27 -6.72
CA ALA A 65 -2.23 -8.31 -6.16
C ALA A 65 -2.08 -8.35 -4.62
N MET A 66 -3.04 -7.74 -3.92
CA MET A 66 -3.01 -7.57 -2.46
C MET A 66 -4.42 -7.72 -1.89
N ASP A 67 -4.51 -8.50 -0.82
CA ASP A 67 -5.72 -8.64 -0.01
C ASP A 67 -5.65 -7.67 1.17
N TYR A 68 -6.80 -7.21 1.63
CA TYR A 68 -6.93 -6.28 2.73
C TYR A 68 -8.03 -6.71 3.71
N ALA A 69 -7.87 -6.32 4.96
CA ALA A 69 -8.97 -6.28 5.92
C ALA A 69 -8.82 -5.06 6.85
N VAL A 70 -9.96 -4.49 7.25
CA VAL A 70 -10.03 -3.32 8.12
C VAL A 70 -10.93 -3.60 9.30
N VAL A 71 -10.42 -3.33 10.50
CA VAL A 71 -11.15 -3.44 11.76
C VAL A 71 -11.16 -2.06 12.43
N VAL A 72 -12.33 -1.42 12.49
CA VAL A 72 -12.50 -0.14 13.19
C VAL A 72 -12.82 -0.40 14.66
N HIS A 73 -12.00 0.14 15.55
CA HIS A 73 -12.12 0.00 16.99
C HIS A 73 -12.74 1.25 17.59
N HIS A 74 -13.82 1.04 18.33
CA HIS A 74 -14.46 2.06 19.16
C HIS A 74 -14.15 1.71 20.62
N PRO A 75 -13.31 2.50 21.32
CA PRO A 75 -12.88 2.17 22.68
C PRO A 75 -14.08 2.10 23.65
N ALA A 76 -14.40 0.89 24.09
CA ALA A 76 -15.57 0.61 24.92
C ALA A 76 -15.48 1.19 26.35
N LEU A 77 -14.27 1.39 26.87
CA LEU A 77 -14.04 1.87 28.24
C LEU A 77 -14.59 3.28 28.50
N ALA A 78 -14.77 4.08 27.45
CA ALA A 78 -15.37 5.39 27.53
C ALA A 78 -16.73 5.48 26.85
N ALA A 79 -17.22 4.37 26.26
CA ALA A 79 -18.51 4.37 25.58
C ALA A 79 -19.61 4.74 26.58
N ASN A 80 -20.45 5.70 26.21
CA ASN A 80 -21.50 6.28 27.06
C ASN A 80 -20.99 7.04 28.30
N THR A 81 -19.72 7.43 28.35
CA THR A 81 -19.16 8.31 29.39
C THR A 81 -18.87 9.70 28.82
N PRO A 82 -18.80 10.75 29.66
CA PRO A 82 -18.33 12.08 29.24
C PRO A 82 -16.88 12.08 28.72
N LEU A 83 -16.12 11.00 28.96
CA LEU A 83 -14.75 10.84 28.49
C LEU A 83 -14.68 10.27 27.06
N ALA A 84 -15.80 9.85 26.46
CA ALA A 84 -15.83 9.33 25.08
C ALA A 84 -15.11 10.24 24.05
N PRO A 85 -15.22 11.58 24.10
CA PRO A 85 -14.53 12.46 23.17
C PRO A 85 -13.00 12.45 23.30
N LEU A 86 -12.47 11.93 24.42
CA LEU A 86 -11.02 11.84 24.65
C LEU A 86 -10.39 10.62 23.98
N PHE A 87 -11.20 9.69 23.46
CA PHE A 87 -10.72 8.50 22.79
C PHE A 87 -11.13 8.56 21.33
N GLU A 88 -10.19 8.88 20.45
CA GLU A 88 -10.43 8.86 19.01
C GLU A 88 -10.59 7.40 18.53
N PRO A 89 -11.59 7.11 17.67
CA PRO A 89 -11.66 5.84 16.98
C PRO A 89 -10.35 5.58 16.21
N TYR A 90 -9.86 4.36 16.26
CA TYR A 90 -8.72 3.92 15.48
C TYR A 90 -9.08 2.69 14.67
N ALA A 91 -8.38 2.45 13.57
CA ALA A 91 -8.58 1.24 12.77
C ALA A 91 -7.28 0.46 12.64
N THR A 92 -7.40 -0.86 12.65
CA THR A 92 -6.34 -1.79 12.29
C THR A 92 -6.55 -2.22 10.84
N ILE A 93 -5.53 -2.04 10.00
CA ILE A 93 -5.53 -2.45 8.60
C ILE A 93 -4.51 -3.58 8.45
N THR A 94 -4.94 -4.73 7.97
CA THR A 94 -4.06 -5.83 7.58
C THR A 94 -3.98 -5.89 6.06
N LEU A 95 -2.78 -6.07 5.53
CA LEU A 95 -2.55 -6.36 4.12
C LEU A 95 -1.82 -7.70 3.99
N ASP A 96 -2.25 -8.50 3.03
CA ASP A 96 -1.72 -9.82 2.75
C ASP A 96 -1.41 -9.94 1.27
N ARG A 97 -0.18 -10.38 0.94
CA ARG A 97 0.21 -10.65 -0.44
C ARG A 97 0.21 -12.15 -0.69
N PRO A 98 -0.75 -12.69 -1.46
CA PRO A 98 -0.85 -14.14 -1.71
C PRO A 98 0.37 -14.73 -2.42
N ALA A 99 1.07 -13.94 -3.25
CA ALA A 99 2.16 -14.41 -4.08
C ALA A 99 3.40 -14.85 -3.27
N ASP A 100 3.67 -14.21 -2.15
CA ASP A 100 4.86 -14.46 -1.31
C ASP A 100 4.54 -14.63 0.18
N GLY A 101 3.25 -14.61 0.57
CA GLY A 101 2.79 -14.82 1.94
C GLY A 101 3.13 -13.68 2.89
N ARG A 102 3.54 -12.52 2.38
CA ARG A 102 3.88 -11.39 3.24
C ARG A 102 2.65 -10.75 3.84
N HIS A 103 2.80 -10.39 5.11
CA HIS A 103 1.76 -9.79 5.93
C HIS A 103 2.25 -8.47 6.50
N TRP A 104 1.36 -7.50 6.58
CA TRP A 104 1.62 -6.20 7.18
C TRP A 104 0.42 -5.71 7.97
N VAL A 105 0.68 -4.96 9.03
CA VAL A 105 -0.34 -4.38 9.91
C VAL A 105 -0.07 -2.89 10.10
N TRP A 106 -1.10 -2.06 9.92
CA TRP A 106 -1.08 -0.64 10.22
C TRP A 106 -2.18 -0.28 11.20
N GLN A 107 -1.97 0.82 11.91
CA GLN A 107 -2.99 1.48 12.71
C GLN A 107 -3.18 2.90 12.19
N THR A 108 -4.43 3.31 11.99
CA THR A 108 -4.81 4.68 11.62
C THR A 108 -5.69 5.31 12.69
N PRO A 109 -5.51 6.60 13.03
CA PRO A 109 -4.45 7.49 12.54
C PRO A 109 -3.05 7.01 12.98
N GLN A 110 -2.01 7.24 12.17
CA GLN A 110 -0.67 6.83 12.60
C GLN A 110 -0.24 7.69 13.80
N PRO A 111 0.34 7.10 14.86
CA PRO A 111 0.84 7.86 16.00
C PRO A 111 1.82 8.95 15.53
N GLY A 112 1.45 10.22 15.70
CA GLY A 112 2.24 11.38 15.25
C GLY A 112 1.67 12.17 14.05
N GLU A 113 0.63 11.69 13.36
CA GLU A 113 -0.04 12.46 12.28
C GLU A 113 -0.99 13.56 12.80
N GLY A 114 -1.26 13.60 14.11
CA GLY A 114 -2.28 14.46 14.73
C GLY A 114 -1.92 15.95 14.88
N THR A 115 -0.79 16.46 14.37
CA THR A 115 -0.43 17.88 14.61
C THR A 115 0.47 18.54 13.56
N HIS A 116 0.31 18.21 12.27
CA HIS A 116 1.01 18.98 11.23
C HIS A 116 0.17 19.19 9.96
N ARG A 117 -0.97 19.86 10.10
CA ARG A 117 -1.49 20.68 8.99
C ARG A 117 -0.59 21.92 8.87
N SER A 118 0.58 21.79 8.24
CA SER A 118 1.33 22.84 7.52
C SER A 118 2.67 22.32 6.99
N THR A 119 2.85 22.43 5.67
CA THR A 119 4.11 22.47 4.88
C THR A 119 4.61 21.16 4.23
N PRO A 120 4.79 21.14 2.89
CA PRO A 120 5.48 20.07 2.19
C PRO A 120 6.99 20.38 2.17
N THR A 121 7.81 19.56 2.83
CA THR A 121 9.25 19.55 2.57
C THR A 121 9.75 18.11 2.56
N SER A 122 10.14 17.69 1.36
CA SER A 122 10.97 16.53 1.09
C SER A 122 12.17 16.48 2.04
N ALA A 123 12.32 15.38 2.78
CA ALA A 123 13.58 15.06 3.45
C ALA A 123 14.03 13.68 2.96
N ILE A 124 14.78 13.69 1.86
CA ILE A 124 15.61 12.57 1.44
C ILE A 124 16.84 12.58 2.34
N HIS A 125 17.02 11.54 3.16
CA HIS A 125 18.27 11.30 3.88
C HIS A 125 19.16 10.40 3.02
N TYR A 126 20.27 10.94 2.54
CA TYR A 126 21.40 10.15 2.02
C TYR A 126 22.36 9.90 3.19
N PHE A 127 22.75 8.63 3.40
CA PHE A 127 23.91 8.26 4.20
C PHE A 127 25.18 8.40 3.38
#